data_AF-A0A143XXT1-F1
#
_entry.id   AF-A0A143XXT1-F1
#
_cell.length_a   1.000
_cell.length_b   1.000
_cell.length_c   1.000
_cell.angle_alpha   90.00
_cell.angle_beta   90.00
_cell.angle_gamma   90.00
#
_symmetry.space_group_name_H-M   'P 1'
#
loop_
_entity.id
_entity.type
_entity.pdbx_description
1 polymer ?
#
loop_
_entity_poly.entity_id
_entity_poly.type
_entity_poly.pdbx_seq_one_letter_code
_entity_poly.pdbx_strand_id
1 'polypeptide(L)' 'MTSEEVSKALNITLRALQYYRQIGIVPYTSLGNKVFFRERDIAHILQHNLIQPTR' A
#
# COMPACT_ATOMS: atom_id res chain seq x y z
N MET A 1 -2.77 7.79 5.38
CA MET A 1 -1.50 7.12 5.71
C MET A 1 -0.43 7.48 4.69
N THR A 2 0.82 7.59 5.13
CA THR A 2 2.01 7.78 4.27
C THR A 2 2.51 6.44 3.71
N SER A 3 3.39 6.49 2.70
CA SER A 3 3.99 5.28 2.11
C SER A 3 4.74 4.42 3.13
N GLU A 4 5.37 5.04 4.12
CA GLU A 4 6.12 4.34 5.17
C GLU A 4 5.20 3.60 6.15
N GLU A 5 4.11 4.26 6.56
CA GLU A 5 3.10 3.63 7.42
C GLU A 5 2.45 2.43 6.72
N VAL A 6 2.14 2.56 5.44
CA VAL A 6 1.54 1.48 4.65
C VAL A 6 2.52 0.33 4.45
N SER A 7 3.79 0.62 4.15
CA SER A 7 4.85 -0.39 4.04
C SER A 7 4.99 -1.19 5.35
N LYS A 8 4.96 -0.53 6.50
CA LYS A 8 4.99 -1.18 7.82
C LYS A 8 3.73 -2.00 8.09
N ALA A 9 2.54 -1.45 7.82
CA ALA A 9 1.27 -2.13 8.04
C ALA A 9 1.11 -3.40 7.19
N LEU A 10 1.56 -3.35 5.93
CA LEU A 10 1.53 -4.47 5.00
C LEU A 10 2.75 -5.41 5.15
N ASN A 11 3.71 -5.04 5.99
CA ASN A 11 4.98 -5.76 6.16
C ASN A 11 5.70 -6.04 4.83
N ILE A 12 5.79 -5.00 3.99
CA ILE A 12 6.46 -5.02 2.69
C ILE A 12 7.47 -3.89 2.57
N THR A 13 8.42 -4.04 1.65
CA THR A 13 9.37 -2.97 1.33
C THR A 13 8.71 -1.83 0.56
N LEU A 14 9.28 -0.62 0.63
CA LEU A 14 8.83 0.52 -0.18
C LEU A 14 8.85 0.21 -1.70
N ARG A 15 9.82 -0.60 -2.14
CA ARG A 15 9.91 -1.07 -3.54
C ARG A 15 8.70 -1.94 -3.91
N ALA A 16 8.32 -2.88 -3.05
CA ALA A 16 7.13 -3.70 -3.27
C ALA A 16 5.86 -2.83 -3.28
N LEU A 17 5.74 -1.87 -2.35
CA LEU A 17 4.62 -0.92 -2.34
C LEU A 17 4.53 -0.10 -3.64
N GLN A 18 5.66 0.36 -4.17
CA GLN A 18 5.72 1.04 -5.47
C GLN A 18 5.28 0.12 -6.62
N TYR A 19 5.71 -1.14 -6.61
CA TYR A 19 5.29 -2.13 -7.60
C TYR A 19 3.77 -2.38 -7.53
N TYR A 20 3.23 -2.66 -6.34
CA TYR A 20 1.80 -2.87 -6.12
C TYR A 20 0.95 -1.66 -6.50
N ARG A 21 1.49 -0.46 -6.33
CA ARG A 21 0.88 0.77 -6.83
C ARG A 21 0.87 0.83 -8.36
N GLN A 22 1.97 0.44 -9.02
CA GLN A 22 2.06 0.42 -10.49
C GLN A 22 1.12 -0.61 -11.12
N ILE A 23 1.00 -1.80 -10.51
CA ILE A 23 0.10 -2.86 -11.02
C ILE A 23 -1.35 -2.70 -10.56
N GLY A 24 -1.67 -1.68 -9.75
CA GLY A 24 -3.03 -1.36 -9.33
C GLY A 24 -3.59 -2.19 -8.18
N ILE A 25 -2.76 -2.97 -7.48
CA ILE A 25 -3.18 -3.74 -6.29
C ILE A 25 -3.42 -2.83 -5.08
N VAL A 26 -2.58 -1.81 -4.89
CA VAL A 26 -2.73 -0.85 -3.78
C VAL A 26 -3.34 0.43 -4.34
N PRO A 27 -4.62 0.73 -4.05
CA PRO A 27 -5.23 1.98 -4.43
C PRO A 27 -4.54 3.13 -3.72
N TYR A 28 -4.28 4.20 -4.46
CA TYR A 28 -3.75 5.43 -3.90
C TYR A 28 -4.54 6.63 -4.42
N THR A 29 -4.56 7.69 -3.62
CA THR A 29 -5.12 8.98 -4.02
C THR A 29 -4.00 9.99 -4.03
N SER A 30 -3.76 10.64 -5.16
CA SER A 30 -2.86 11.78 -5.25
C SER A 30 -3.64 13.06 -4.97
N LEU A 31 -3.24 13.79 -3.93
CA LEU A 31 -3.74 15.14 -3.67
C LEU A 31 -2.56 16.10 -3.87
N GLY A 32 -2.50 16.69 -5.06
CA GLY A 32 -1.34 17.47 -5.52
C GLY A 32 -0.09 16.59 -5.62
N ASN A 33 1.01 17.04 -4.98
CA ASN A 33 2.30 16.33 -4.98
C ASN A 33 2.41 15.24 -3.89
N LYS A 34 1.35 14.99 -3.12
CA LYS A 34 1.35 14.01 -2.04
C LYS A 34 0.46 12.82 -2.38
N VAL A 35 0.99 11.63 -2.10
CA VAL A 35 0.27 10.36 -2.23
C VAL A 35 -0.31 9.98 -0.87
N PHE A 36 -1.59 9.69 -0.86
CA PHE A 36 -2.33 9.25 0.32
C PHE A 36 -2.93 7.87 0.07
N PHE A 37 -2.88 7.05 1.12
CA PHE A 37 -3.53 5.75 1.16
C PHE A 37 -4.68 5.78 2.16
N ARG A 38 -5.81 5.21 1.75
CA ARG A 38 -6.98 5.05 2.62
C ARG A 38 -6.79 3.82 3.47
N GLU A 39 -6.95 3.98 4.77
CA GLU A 39 -6.80 2.90 5.74
C GLU A 39 -7.74 1.73 5.46
N ARG A 40 -8.99 2.00 5.05
CA ARG A 40 -9.95 0.97 4.64
C ARG A 40 -9.40 0.06 3.53
N ASP A 41 -8.70 0.64 2.55
CA ASP A 41 -8.23 -0.10 1.38
C ASP A 41 -7.04 -0.99 1.80
N ILE A 42 -6.18 -0.50 2.69
CA ILE A 42 -5.10 -1.29 3.30
C ILE A 42 -5.66 -2.42 4.16
N ALA A 43 -6.70 -2.16 4.96
CA ALA A 43 -7.37 -3.18 5.75
C ALA A 43 -7.99 -4.27 4.87
N HIS A 44 -8.62 -3.91 3.74
CA HIS A 44 -9.12 -4.88 2.76
C HIS A 44 -8.00 -5.76 2.19
N ILE A 45 -6.87 -5.16 1.82
CA ILE A 45 -5.69 -5.88 1.30
C ILE A 45 -5.15 -6.88 2.33
N LEU A 46 -5.07 -6.47 3.59
CA LEU A 46 -4.66 -7.34 4.70
C LEU A 46 -5.65 -8.48 4.93
N GLN A 47 -6.95 -8.19 4.97
CA GLN A 47 -7.98 -9.19 5.17
C GLN A 47 -8.05 -10.22 4.04
N HIS A 48 -7.82 -9.78 2.81
CA HIS A 48 -7.93 -10.62 1.62
C HIS A 48 -6.57 -11.24 1.22
N ASN A 49 -5.52 -11.01 2.01
CA ASN A 49 -4.15 -11.45 1.73
C ASN A 49 -3.71 -11.18 0.28
N LEU A 50 -4.10 -10.03 -0.28
CA LEU A 50 -3.81 -9.67 -1.68
C LEU A 50 -2.32 -9.42 -1.91
N ILE A 51 -1.57 -9.21 -0.84
CA ILE A 51 -0.13 -8.97 -0.85
C ILE A 51 0.51 -9.93 0.13
N GLN A 52 1.51 -10.67 -0.36
CA GLN A 52 2.32 -11.53 0.49
C GLN A 52 3.50 -10.70 1.04
N PRO A 53 3.73 -10.70 2.36
CA PRO A 53 4.90 -10.03 2.93
C PRO A 53 6.16 -10.66 2.33
N THR A 54 6.95 -9.84 1.63
CA THR A 54 8.23 -10.27 1.05
C THR A 54 9.22 -10.41 2.18
N ARG A 55 9.37 -11.62 2.71
CA ARG A 55 10.32 -11.96 3.77
C ARG A 55 11.59 -12.57 3.18
#